data_AF-A0A224XPT5-F1
#
_entry.id   AF-A0A224XPT5-F1
#
_cell.length_a   1.000
_cell.length_b   1.000
_cell.length_c   1.000
_cell.angle_alpha   90.00
_cell.angle_beta   90.00
_cell.angle_gamma   90.00
#
_symmetry.space_group_name_H-M   'P 1'
#
loop_
_entity.id
_entity.type
_entity.pdbx_description
1 polymer ?
#
loop_
_entity_poly.entity_id
_entity_poly.type
_entity_poly.pdbx_seq_one_letter_code
_entity_poly.pdbx_strand_id
1 'polypeptide(L)'
;KFWLHTKNTVFNPEEYHLNSSNKMFTNFDSKKPTKILIHGWIGSFISKYSQQLVNAFLSKYDYNIIVVDWKSQARRFYTKSRQAVPLVGQMLAEFIDLLYITYKKKPESLHLIGFSLGAHISGVAGCLISSGSIGRITGLDPARPMFAKGHQDRLTRDAANFVDVIHTCGNYLGWFNQIGHADFYPNKGIPIQPGCGIDIL
;
A
#
# COMPACT_ATOMS: atom_id res chain seq x y z
N LYS A 1 5.72 10.96 1.94
CA LYS A 1 6.15 10.92 3.35
C LYS A 1 5.84 9.55 3.91
N PHE A 2 6.58 9.09 4.91
CA PHE A 2 6.39 7.79 5.56
C PHE A 2 6.16 8.01 7.05
N TRP A 3 5.12 7.39 7.60
CA TRP A 3 4.73 7.55 9.00
C TRP A 3 4.85 6.23 9.74
N LEU A 4 5.77 6.13 10.70
CA LEU A 4 5.94 4.94 11.52
C LEU A 4 5.06 4.99 12.77
N HIS A 5 4.16 4.01 12.84
CA HIS A 5 3.40 3.66 14.03
C HIS A 5 3.94 2.35 14.63
N THR A 6 4.16 2.39 15.93
CA THR A 6 4.50 1.26 16.80
C THR A 6 3.63 1.36 18.05
N LYS A 7 3.69 0.37 18.95
CA LYS A 7 3.03 0.48 20.26
C LYS A 7 3.47 1.71 21.07
N ASN A 8 4.69 2.20 20.85
CA ASN A 8 5.25 3.36 21.55
C ASN A 8 4.92 4.70 20.85
N THR A 9 4.50 4.65 19.58
CA THR A 9 4.28 5.85 18.74
C THR A 9 2.84 5.94 18.22
N VAL A 10 1.88 5.27 18.87
CA VAL A 10 0.47 5.25 18.44
C VAL A 10 -0.10 6.67 18.35
N PHE A 11 0.13 7.49 19.39
CA PHE A 11 -0.40 8.86 19.48
C PHE A 11 0.48 9.91 18.79
N ASN A 12 1.76 9.61 18.59
CA ASN A 12 2.72 10.51 17.96
C ASN A 12 3.63 9.71 17.01
N PRO A 13 3.17 9.44 15.77
CA PRO A 13 3.94 8.67 14.80
C PRO A 13 5.19 9.43 14.34
N GLU A 14 6.24 8.69 14.02
CA GLU A 14 7.47 9.29 13.48
C GLU A 14 7.34 9.54 11.99
N GLU A 15 7.68 10.74 11.55
CA GLU A 15 7.63 11.15 10.15
C GLU A 15 9.02 11.04 9.51
N TYR A 16 9.09 10.43 8.34
CA TYR A 16 10.24 10.46 7.47
C TYR A 16 9.92 11.00 6.08
N HIS A 17 10.81 11.86 5.58
CA HIS A 17 10.78 12.36 4.21
C HIS A 17 11.89 11.69 3.43
N LEU A 18 11.54 11.11 2.28
CA LEU A 18 12.53 10.56 1.37
C LEU A 18 13.53 11.66 0.99
N ASN A 19 14.81 11.31 0.92
CA ASN A 19 15.94 12.24 0.67
C ASN A 19 16.21 13.24 1.80
N SER A 20 15.62 13.07 2.98
CA SER A 20 16.05 13.80 4.17
C SER A 20 17.38 13.26 4.69
N SER A 21 18.26 14.15 5.14
CA SER A 21 19.49 13.83 5.87
C SER A 21 19.25 13.41 7.32
N ASN A 22 18.02 13.57 7.81
CA ASN A 22 17.65 13.19 9.17
C ASN A 22 17.68 11.67 9.36
N LYS A 23 17.94 11.24 10.61
CA LYS A 23 17.76 9.84 11.01
C LYS A 23 16.31 9.42 10.69
N MET A 24 16.15 8.27 10.04
CA MET A 24 14.86 7.84 9.48
C MET A 24 13.79 7.63 10.56
N PHE A 25 13.99 6.66 11.44
CA PHE A 25 13.11 6.33 12.56
C PHE A 25 13.92 5.96 13.80
N THR A 26 13.52 6.43 14.98
CA THR A 26 14.14 6.09 16.26
C THR A 26 13.46 4.90 16.93
N ASN A 27 12.14 4.73 16.78
CA ASN A 27 11.39 3.60 17.35
C ASN A 27 11.25 2.38 16.39
N PHE A 28 11.88 2.40 15.22
CA PHE A 28 11.87 1.23 14.33
C PHE A 28 12.71 0.09 14.88
N ASP A 29 12.11 -1.10 15.01
CA ASP A 29 12.80 -2.32 15.42
C ASP A 29 12.89 -3.32 14.26
N SER A 30 14.09 -3.58 13.78
CA SER A 30 14.33 -4.46 12.62
C SER A 30 13.92 -5.92 12.86
N LYS A 31 13.83 -6.36 14.13
CA LYS A 31 13.42 -7.72 14.50
C LYS A 31 11.90 -7.90 14.42
N LYS A 32 11.11 -6.82 14.47
CA LYS A 32 9.65 -6.90 14.41
C LYS A 32 9.15 -7.03 12.97
N PRO A 33 8.05 -7.76 12.73
CA PRO A 33 7.39 -7.74 11.42
C PRO A 33 7.00 -6.32 11.02
N THR A 34 7.15 -6.00 9.73
CA THR A 34 6.85 -4.66 9.21
C THR A 34 5.76 -4.74 8.16
N LYS A 35 4.72 -3.92 8.34
CA LYS A 35 3.63 -3.75 7.37
C LYS A 35 3.66 -2.34 6.82
N ILE A 36 3.51 -2.21 5.51
CA ILE A 36 3.47 -0.91 4.83
C ILE A 36 2.05 -0.73 4.28
N LEU A 37 1.37 0.34 4.70
CA LEU A 37 0.00 0.66 4.29
C LEU A 37 0.02 1.78 3.25
N ILE A 38 -0.60 1.56 2.10
CA ILE A 38 -0.64 2.50 0.98
C ILE A 38 -2.08 2.89 0.69
N HIS A 39 -2.38 4.17 0.89
CA HIS A 39 -3.70 4.73 0.69
C HIS A 39 -4.03 4.91 -0.82
N GLY A 40 -5.30 5.02 -1.17
CA GLY A 40 -5.81 5.27 -2.53
C GLY A 40 -6.07 6.74 -2.86
N TRP A 41 -6.86 6.97 -3.91
CA TRP A 41 -7.33 8.30 -4.35
C TRP A 41 -8.06 9.03 -3.21
N ILE A 42 -7.88 10.36 -3.11
CA ILE A 42 -8.42 11.25 -2.05
C ILE A 42 -7.88 10.96 -0.63
N GLY A 43 -7.14 9.86 -0.45
CA GLY A 43 -6.59 9.43 0.82
C GLY A 43 -5.43 10.26 1.37
N SER A 44 -5.08 9.96 2.62
CA SER A 44 -3.88 10.41 3.33
C SER A 44 -3.55 9.42 4.46
N PHE A 45 -2.48 9.66 5.21
CA PHE A 45 -2.17 8.81 6.38
C PHE A 45 -3.24 8.80 7.47
N ILE A 46 -4.01 9.89 7.60
CA ILE A 46 -5.11 10.01 8.57
C ILE A 46 -6.46 9.49 8.04
N SER A 47 -6.50 8.95 6.82
CA SER A 47 -7.72 8.33 6.30
C SER A 47 -8.22 7.22 7.23
N LYS A 48 -9.55 7.15 7.42
CA LYS A 48 -10.19 6.24 8.37
C LYS A 48 -9.71 4.79 8.24
N TYR A 49 -9.61 4.25 7.03
CA TYR A 49 -9.15 2.87 6.83
C TYR A 49 -7.67 2.68 7.21
N SER A 50 -6.79 3.65 6.92
CA SER A 50 -5.38 3.60 7.33
C SER A 50 -5.28 3.52 8.86
N GLN A 51 -6.02 4.40 9.56
CA GLN A 51 -6.05 4.44 11.02
C GLN A 51 -6.69 3.18 11.63
N GLN A 52 -7.77 2.67 11.02
CA GLN A 52 -8.39 1.42 11.44
C GLN A 52 -7.43 0.23 11.29
N LEU A 53 -6.65 0.15 10.21
CA LEU A 53 -5.65 -0.91 10.03
C LEU A 53 -4.49 -0.77 11.02
N VAL A 54 -3.96 0.44 11.23
CA VAL A 54 -2.94 0.70 12.26
C VAL A 54 -3.42 0.22 13.63
N ASN A 55 -4.62 0.63 14.04
CA ASN A 55 -5.20 0.27 15.34
C ASN A 55 -5.48 -1.24 15.44
N ALA A 56 -6.02 -1.85 14.39
CA ALA A 56 -6.31 -3.28 14.36
C ALA A 56 -5.03 -4.12 14.48
N PHE A 57 -3.94 -3.71 13.83
CA PHE A 57 -2.66 -4.40 13.99
C PHE A 57 -2.05 -4.19 15.37
N LEU A 58 -1.93 -2.93 15.82
CA LEU A 58 -1.20 -2.62 17.05
C LEU A 58 -1.96 -3.01 18.33
N SER A 59 -3.28 -3.17 18.28
CA SER A 59 -4.08 -3.72 19.39
C SER A 59 -3.78 -5.20 19.66
N LYS A 60 -3.30 -5.94 18.67
CA LYS A 60 -3.06 -7.39 18.77
C LYS A 60 -1.59 -7.78 18.71
N TYR A 61 -0.78 -7.03 17.96
CA TYR A 61 0.59 -7.41 17.63
C TYR A 61 1.57 -6.27 17.87
N ASP A 62 2.83 -6.63 18.08
CA ASP A 62 3.94 -5.68 18.17
C ASP A 62 4.65 -5.60 16.82
N TYR A 63 4.16 -4.72 15.95
CA TYR A 63 4.65 -4.53 14.58
C TYR A 63 5.20 -3.13 14.35
N ASN A 64 6.06 -3.00 13.35
CA ASN A 64 6.27 -1.71 12.69
C ASN A 64 5.17 -1.53 11.65
N ILE A 65 4.31 -0.52 11.79
CA ILE A 65 3.32 -0.16 10.77
C ILE A 65 3.74 1.16 10.13
N ILE A 66 4.06 1.13 8.83
CA ILE A 66 4.48 2.32 8.09
C ILE A 66 3.34 2.73 7.16
N VAL A 67 2.85 3.96 7.28
CA VAL A 67 1.82 4.50 6.38
C VAL A 67 2.48 5.41 5.35
N VAL A 68 2.27 5.11 4.07
CA VAL A 68 2.76 5.93 2.95
C VAL A 68 1.77 7.07 2.71
N ASP A 69 2.18 8.30 3.00
CA ASP A 69 1.38 9.51 2.74
C ASP A 69 1.81 10.17 1.44
N TRP A 70 0.99 9.99 0.41
CA TRP A 70 1.13 10.59 -0.92
C TRP A 70 -0.05 11.52 -1.23
N LYS A 71 -0.71 12.07 -0.20
CA LYS A 71 -1.90 12.95 -0.30
C LYS A 71 -1.77 14.10 -1.30
N SER A 72 -0.57 14.66 -1.47
CA SER A 72 -0.32 15.78 -2.38
C SER A 72 -0.62 15.42 -3.84
N GLN A 73 -0.40 14.16 -4.22
CA GLN A 73 -0.78 13.64 -5.52
C GLN A 73 -2.15 12.97 -5.49
N ALA A 74 -2.48 12.24 -4.42
CA ALA A 74 -3.73 11.49 -4.34
C ALA A 74 -5.00 12.36 -4.31
N ARG A 75 -4.93 13.61 -3.84
CA ARG A 75 -6.08 14.52 -3.74
C ARG A 75 -6.30 15.39 -4.98
N ARG A 76 -5.58 15.11 -6.07
CA ARG A 76 -5.80 15.75 -7.37
C ARG A 76 -6.95 15.06 -8.10
N PHE A 77 -7.38 15.62 -9.22
CA PHE A 77 -8.29 14.95 -10.16
C PHE A 77 -7.79 13.53 -10.47
N TYR A 78 -8.71 12.57 -10.59
CA TYR A 78 -8.38 11.15 -10.71
C TYR A 78 -7.30 10.88 -11.77
N THR A 79 -7.42 11.51 -12.94
CA THR A 79 -6.45 11.39 -14.03
C THR A 79 -5.03 11.78 -13.62
N LYS A 80 -4.86 12.86 -12.85
CA LYS A 80 -3.57 13.32 -12.32
C LYS A 80 -3.05 12.40 -11.21
N SER A 81 -3.93 11.96 -10.31
CA SER A 81 -3.59 11.03 -9.24
C SER A 81 -3.11 9.69 -9.79
N ARG A 82 -3.79 9.19 -10.83
CA ARG A 82 -3.39 8.00 -11.59
C ARG A 82 -2.03 8.16 -12.28
N GLN A 83 -1.78 9.31 -12.92
CA GLN A 83 -0.50 9.57 -13.57
C GLN A 83 0.68 9.59 -12.59
N ALA A 84 0.43 9.88 -11.31
CA ALA A 84 1.46 9.88 -10.27
C ALA A 84 1.81 8.48 -9.74
N VAL A 85 0.99 7.45 -9.98
CA VAL A 85 1.19 6.08 -9.45
C VAL A 85 2.59 5.52 -9.72
N PRO A 86 3.14 5.56 -10.96
CA PRO A 86 4.48 5.03 -11.22
C PRO A 86 5.55 5.72 -10.38
N LEU A 87 5.52 7.06 -10.31
CA LEU A 87 6.50 7.84 -9.56
C LEU A 87 6.42 7.56 -8.05
N VAL A 88 5.20 7.48 -7.49
CA VAL A 88 5.03 7.15 -6.06
C VAL A 88 5.48 5.71 -5.79
N GLY A 89 5.26 4.77 -6.72
CA GLY A 89 5.78 3.41 -6.64
C GLY A 89 7.30 3.36 -6.63
N GLN A 90 7.97 4.13 -7.50
CA GLN A 90 9.42 4.26 -7.50
C GLN A 90 9.93 4.82 -6.16
N MET A 91 9.32 5.89 -5.64
CA MET A 91 9.70 6.45 -4.34
C MET A 91 9.50 5.46 -3.18
N LEU A 92 8.48 4.59 -3.26
CA LEU A 92 8.27 3.53 -2.29
C LEU A 92 9.35 2.44 -2.42
N ALA A 93 9.76 2.07 -3.64
CA ALA A 93 10.87 1.13 -3.85
C ALA A 93 12.18 1.67 -3.26
N GLU A 94 12.51 2.93 -3.54
CA GLU A 94 13.68 3.62 -2.97
C GLU A 94 13.65 3.62 -1.43
N PHE A 95 12.48 3.88 -0.84
CA PHE A 95 12.31 3.82 0.61
C PHE A 95 12.53 2.40 1.18
N ILE A 96 12.04 1.36 0.50
CA ILE A 96 12.23 -0.03 0.92
C ILE A 96 13.70 -0.42 0.85
N ASP A 97 14.40 -0.03 -0.22
CA ASP A 97 15.85 -0.25 -0.34
C ASP A 97 16.61 0.48 0.78
N LEU A 98 16.18 1.70 1.16
CA LEU A 98 16.72 2.40 2.32
C LEU A 98 16.45 1.67 3.65
N LEU A 99 15.26 1.08 3.85
CA LEU A 99 14.99 0.27 5.05
C LEU A 99 15.97 -0.92 5.16
N TYR A 100 16.31 -1.54 4.03
CA TYR A 100 17.32 -2.59 3.99
C TYR A 100 18.71 -2.05 4.33
N ILE A 101 19.12 -0.92 3.75
CA ILE A 101 20.43 -0.32 4.00
C ILE A 101 20.57 0.10 5.48
N THR A 102 19.59 0.82 6.01
CA THR A 102 19.62 1.44 7.34
C THR A 102 19.38 0.44 8.48
N TYR A 103 18.42 -0.47 8.31
CA TYR A 103 17.96 -1.35 9.40
C TYR A 103 18.21 -2.85 9.14
N LYS A 104 18.80 -3.21 7.99
CA LYS A 104 18.92 -4.60 7.53
C LYS A 104 17.57 -5.30 7.44
N LYS A 105 16.50 -4.53 7.19
CA LYS A 105 15.15 -5.07 7.03
C LYS A 105 15.01 -5.68 5.65
N LYS A 106 15.00 -7.01 5.57
CA LYS A 106 14.89 -7.74 4.30
C LYS A 106 13.52 -7.53 3.64
N PRO A 107 13.46 -7.26 2.32
CA PRO A 107 12.20 -7.16 1.57
C PRO A 107 11.29 -8.39 1.72
N GLU A 108 11.84 -9.59 1.82
CA GLU A 108 11.05 -10.82 2.00
C GLU A 108 10.25 -10.84 3.31
N SER A 109 10.63 -10.00 4.29
CA SER A 109 9.94 -9.89 5.59
C SER A 109 8.89 -8.77 5.64
N LEU A 110 8.67 -8.07 4.52
CA LEU A 110 7.72 -6.98 4.39
C LEU A 110 6.36 -7.47 3.87
N HIS A 111 5.30 -6.82 4.36
CA HIS A 111 3.94 -6.97 3.85
C HIS A 111 3.39 -5.61 3.43
N LEU A 112 3.26 -5.38 2.13
CA LEU A 112 2.62 -4.18 1.58
C LEU A 112 1.11 -4.41 1.47
N ILE A 113 0.31 -3.44 1.89
CA ILE A 113 -1.16 -3.49 1.84
C ILE A 113 -1.62 -2.20 1.18
N GLY A 114 -2.07 -2.30 -0.07
CA GLY A 114 -2.45 -1.16 -0.89
C GLY A 114 -3.94 -1.16 -1.20
N PHE A 115 -4.62 -0.03 -1.00
CA PHE A 115 -6.03 0.16 -1.35
C PHE A 115 -6.20 0.99 -2.62
N SER A 116 -7.09 0.58 -3.54
CA SER A 116 -7.41 1.34 -4.75
C SER A 116 -6.14 1.64 -5.57
N LEU A 117 -5.80 2.91 -5.84
CA LEU A 117 -4.54 3.31 -6.49
C LEU A 117 -3.28 2.84 -5.70
N GLY A 118 -3.39 2.70 -4.38
CA GLY A 118 -2.33 2.20 -3.52
C GLY A 118 -1.94 0.75 -3.79
N ALA A 119 -2.86 -0.08 -4.29
CA ALA A 119 -2.54 -1.45 -4.71
C ALA A 119 -1.55 -1.45 -5.89
N HIS A 120 -1.75 -0.54 -6.84
CA HIS A 120 -0.87 -0.39 -7.99
C HIS A 120 0.47 0.23 -7.62
N ILE A 121 0.49 1.21 -6.72
CA ILE A 121 1.74 1.73 -6.12
C ILE A 121 2.54 0.60 -5.48
N SER A 122 1.87 -0.31 -4.76
CA SER A 122 2.52 -1.48 -4.15
C SER A 122 3.12 -2.41 -5.19
N GLY A 123 2.39 -2.67 -6.27
CA GLY A 123 2.86 -3.49 -7.39
C GLY A 123 4.08 -2.89 -8.09
N VAL A 124 4.02 -1.60 -8.42
CA VAL A 124 5.14 -0.88 -9.04
C VAL A 124 6.36 -0.93 -8.13
N ALA A 125 6.19 -0.66 -6.83
CA ALA A 125 7.31 -0.71 -5.89
C ALA A 125 7.95 -2.11 -5.84
N GLY A 126 7.12 -3.16 -5.75
CA GLY A 126 7.60 -4.54 -5.72
C GLY A 126 8.43 -4.95 -6.95
N CYS A 127 8.09 -4.42 -8.13
CA CYS A 127 8.86 -4.65 -9.36
C CYS A 127 10.15 -3.82 -9.48
N LEU A 128 10.27 -2.72 -8.72
CA LEU A 128 11.38 -1.76 -8.85
C LEU A 128 12.44 -1.86 -7.75
N ILE A 129 12.16 -2.53 -6.63
CA ILE A 129 13.15 -2.70 -5.57
C ILE A 129 14.38 -3.45 -6.07
N SER A 130 15.56 -3.00 -5.64
CA SER A 130 16.84 -3.62 -5.98
C SER A 130 17.36 -4.54 -4.89
N SER A 131 16.84 -4.42 -3.66
CA SER A 131 17.31 -5.14 -2.48
C SER A 131 16.77 -6.57 -2.30
N GLY A 132 15.93 -7.07 -3.23
CA GLY A 132 15.37 -8.42 -3.17
C GLY A 132 13.94 -8.50 -3.71
N SER A 133 13.14 -9.42 -3.17
CA SER A 133 11.71 -9.57 -3.51
C SER A 133 10.84 -9.33 -2.29
N ILE A 134 9.72 -8.62 -2.47
CA ILE A 134 8.76 -8.38 -1.38
C ILE A 134 8.15 -9.70 -0.91
N GLY A 135 8.03 -9.87 0.40
CA GLY A 135 7.42 -11.06 0.99
C GLY A 135 5.95 -11.24 0.61
N ARG A 136 5.15 -10.19 0.79
CA ARG A 136 3.73 -10.21 0.45
C ARG A 136 3.20 -8.85 0.01
N ILE A 137 2.33 -8.84 -0.99
CA ILE A 137 1.47 -7.69 -1.32
C ILE A 137 0.01 -8.12 -1.19
N THR A 138 -0.79 -7.35 -0.43
CA THR A 138 -2.25 -7.45 -0.44
C THR A 138 -2.85 -6.27 -1.19
N GLY A 139 -3.56 -6.54 -2.28
CA GLY A 139 -4.34 -5.55 -3.02
C GLY A 139 -5.78 -5.49 -2.52
N LEU A 140 -6.16 -4.38 -1.88
CA LEU A 140 -7.53 -4.12 -1.44
C LEU A 140 -8.26 -3.34 -2.53
N ASP A 141 -9.13 -4.03 -3.26
CA ASP A 141 -9.95 -3.53 -4.37
C ASP A 141 -9.16 -2.61 -5.34
N PRO A 142 -8.15 -3.15 -6.07
CA PRO A 142 -7.28 -2.37 -6.94
C PRO A 142 -8.07 -1.58 -7.98
N ALA A 143 -7.70 -0.33 -8.25
CA ALA A 143 -8.50 0.55 -9.11
C ALA A 143 -8.53 0.09 -10.59
N ARG A 144 -9.70 0.17 -11.23
CA ARG A 144 -9.86 -0.16 -12.65
C ARG A 144 -9.64 1.01 -13.61
N PRO A 145 -10.22 2.21 -13.39
CA PRO A 145 -10.20 3.25 -14.40
C PRO A 145 -8.78 3.66 -14.77
N MET A 146 -8.49 3.70 -16.07
CA MET A 146 -7.17 4.02 -16.63
C MET A 146 -6.04 3.05 -16.27
N PHE A 147 -6.36 1.83 -15.85
CA PHE A 147 -5.43 0.72 -15.91
C PHE A 147 -5.91 -0.21 -17.04
N ALA A 148 -5.02 -0.53 -17.97
CA ALA A 148 -5.30 -1.50 -19.02
C ALA A 148 -4.48 -2.77 -18.81
N LYS A 149 -4.97 -3.88 -19.36
CA LYS A 149 -4.22 -5.14 -19.36
C LYS A 149 -2.90 -4.93 -20.13
N GLY A 150 -1.78 -5.36 -19.56
CA GLY A 150 -0.45 -5.21 -20.16
C GLY A 150 0.33 -3.95 -19.73
N HIS A 151 -0.31 -3.02 -19.03
CA HIS A 151 0.43 -1.93 -18.38
C HIS A 151 1.40 -2.49 -17.32
N GLN A 152 2.63 -1.99 -17.33
CA GLN A 152 3.66 -2.30 -16.34
C GLN A 152 3.47 -1.50 -15.04
N ASP A 153 2.62 -0.46 -15.06
CA ASP A 153 2.40 0.43 -13.94
C ASP A 153 1.23 0.01 -13.02
N ARG A 154 1.04 -1.30 -12.82
CA ARG A 154 -0.06 -1.87 -12.03
C ARG A 154 0.39 -3.03 -11.15
N LEU A 155 -0.53 -3.52 -10.35
CA LEU A 155 -0.33 -4.73 -9.56
C LEU A 155 -0.44 -5.97 -10.46
N THR A 156 0.56 -6.84 -10.34
CA THR A 156 0.61 -8.17 -10.95
C THR A 156 1.09 -9.18 -9.91
N ARG A 157 0.90 -10.46 -10.20
CA ARG A 157 1.37 -11.55 -9.33
C ARG A 157 2.88 -11.55 -9.11
N ASP A 158 3.66 -11.03 -10.07
CA ASP A 158 5.12 -11.08 -10.04
C ASP A 158 5.75 -10.01 -9.13
N ALA A 159 4.95 -9.07 -8.62
CA ALA A 159 5.44 -7.98 -7.79
C ALA A 159 5.90 -8.39 -6.38
N ALA A 160 5.62 -9.62 -5.94
CA ALA A 160 6.04 -10.16 -4.66
C ALA A 160 6.05 -11.69 -4.67
N ASN A 161 6.72 -12.30 -3.68
CA ASN A 161 6.71 -13.75 -3.47
C ASN A 161 5.28 -14.30 -3.28
N PHE A 162 4.38 -13.49 -2.71
CA PHE A 162 2.96 -13.80 -2.65
C PHE A 162 2.12 -12.53 -2.82
N VAL A 163 1.07 -12.63 -3.62
CA VAL A 163 0.16 -11.52 -3.92
C VAL A 163 -1.26 -12.01 -3.70
N ASP A 164 -1.98 -11.41 -2.78
CA ASP A 164 -3.39 -11.71 -2.55
C ASP A 164 -4.26 -10.48 -2.78
N VAL A 165 -5.41 -10.66 -3.40
CA VAL A 165 -6.25 -9.55 -3.85
C VAL A 165 -7.68 -9.76 -3.37
N ILE A 166 -8.29 -8.71 -2.84
CA ILE A 166 -9.69 -8.73 -2.42
C ILE A 166 -10.46 -7.79 -3.35
N HIS A 167 -11.45 -8.31 -4.05
CA HIS A 167 -12.30 -7.57 -4.98
C HIS A 167 -13.65 -7.29 -4.32
N THR A 168 -14.06 -6.03 -4.25
CA THR A 168 -15.34 -5.63 -3.64
C THR A 168 -16.16 -4.69 -4.52
N CYS A 169 -15.53 -3.99 -5.47
CA CYS A 169 -16.20 -3.11 -6.44
C CYS A 169 -15.81 -3.46 -7.89
N GLY A 170 -15.61 -4.75 -8.17
CA GLY A 170 -15.19 -5.27 -9.47
C GLY A 170 -16.12 -4.85 -10.62
N ASN A 171 -15.54 -4.64 -11.81
CA ASN A 171 -16.19 -4.17 -13.04
C ASN A 171 -16.76 -2.75 -12.98
N TYR A 172 -16.74 -2.10 -11.82
CA TYR A 172 -17.12 -0.70 -11.66
C TYR A 172 -15.86 0.14 -11.39
N LEU A 173 -15.55 0.45 -10.12
CA LEU A 173 -14.33 1.18 -9.72
C LEU A 173 -13.14 0.25 -9.50
N GLY A 174 -13.41 -1.00 -9.11
CA GLY A 174 -12.42 -2.03 -8.83
C GLY A 174 -12.12 -2.91 -10.05
N TRP A 175 -10.88 -3.38 -10.12
CA TRP A 175 -10.43 -4.39 -11.05
C TRP A 175 -11.13 -5.71 -10.72
N PHE A 176 -11.59 -6.48 -11.70
CA PHE A 176 -12.29 -7.75 -11.45
C PHE A 176 -11.46 -8.98 -11.83
N ASN A 177 -10.63 -8.89 -12.87
CA ASN A 177 -9.85 -10.03 -13.32
C ASN A 177 -8.80 -10.40 -12.28
N GLN A 178 -8.46 -11.69 -12.21
CA GLN A 178 -7.42 -12.18 -11.32
C GLN A 178 -6.08 -11.52 -11.64
N ILE A 179 -5.44 -10.95 -10.62
CA ILE A 179 -4.12 -10.29 -10.74
C ILE A 179 -3.16 -10.70 -9.62
N GLY A 180 -3.59 -11.56 -8.70
CA GLY A 180 -2.75 -12.12 -7.64
C GLY A 180 -2.38 -13.58 -7.86
N HIS A 181 -1.73 -14.14 -6.85
CA HIS A 181 -1.61 -15.58 -6.61
C HIS A 181 -2.90 -16.16 -6.03
N ALA A 182 -3.64 -15.35 -5.26
CA ALA A 182 -4.96 -15.67 -4.75
C ALA A 182 -5.86 -14.43 -4.87
N ASP A 183 -7.04 -14.60 -5.45
CA ASP A 183 -8.01 -13.52 -5.65
C ASP A 183 -9.32 -13.92 -4.96
N PHE A 184 -9.82 -13.05 -4.09
CA PHE A 184 -10.99 -13.26 -3.24
C PHE A 184 -12.11 -12.33 -3.68
N TYR A 185 -13.33 -12.89 -3.77
CA TYR A 185 -14.51 -12.17 -4.24
C TYR A 185 -15.65 -12.22 -3.21
N PRO A 186 -15.52 -11.54 -2.06
CA PRO A 186 -16.61 -11.43 -1.09
C PRO A 186 -17.90 -10.93 -1.75
N ASN A 187 -19.01 -11.63 -1.49
CA ASN A 187 -20.31 -11.28 -2.06
C ASN A 187 -20.26 -11.11 -3.59
N LYS A 188 -19.57 -12.02 -4.30
CA LYS A 188 -19.33 -12.01 -5.75
C LYS A 188 -18.31 -10.97 -6.24
N GLY A 189 -17.78 -10.12 -5.35
CA GLY A 189 -16.72 -9.15 -5.62
C GLY A 189 -17.09 -8.01 -6.56
N ILE A 190 -18.39 -7.78 -6.77
CA ILE A 190 -18.96 -6.68 -7.56
C ILE A 190 -19.87 -5.83 -6.66
N PRO A 191 -20.15 -4.56 -7.01
CA PRO A 191 -21.15 -3.80 -6.28
C PRO A 191 -22.57 -4.37 -6.53
N ILE A 192 -23.50 -4.19 -5.60
CA ILE A 192 -23.37 -3.48 -4.32
C ILE A 192 -23.06 -4.49 -3.20
N GLN A 193 -22.04 -4.22 -2.39
CA GLN A 193 -21.73 -5.03 -1.22
C GLN A 193 -22.83 -4.87 -0.15
N PRO A 194 -23.17 -5.92 0.63
CA PRO A 194 -24.17 -5.81 1.69
C PRO A 194 -23.86 -4.66 2.66
N GLY A 195 -24.82 -3.76 2.87
CA GLY A 195 -24.68 -2.58 3.73
C GLY A 195 -24.09 -1.33 3.07
N CYS A 196 -23.68 -1.39 1.79
CA CYS A 196 -23.25 -0.24 1.01
C CYS A 196 -24.42 0.39 0.22
N GLY A 197 -24.31 1.69 -0.06
CA GLY A 197 -25.15 2.38 -1.05
C GLY A 197 -24.56 2.27 -2.46
N ILE A 198 -25.19 2.96 -3.42
CA ILE A 198 -24.60 3.16 -4.76
C ILE A 198 -23.41 4.11 -4.61
N ASP A 199 -22.27 3.76 -5.21
CA ASP A 199 -21.13 4.66 -5.34
C ASP A 199 -21.52 5.84 -6.26
N ILE A 200 -21.70 7.02 -5.68
CA ILE A 200 -21.89 8.29 -6.41
C ILE A 200 -20.53 8.99 -6.38
N LEU A 201 -19.82 8.94 -7.51
CA LEU A 201 -18.50 9.57 -7.70
C LEU A 201 -18.53 11.09 -7.50
#